data_AF-A0A7V3T893-F1
#
_entry.id   AF-A0A7V3T893-F1
#
_cell.length_a   1.000
_cell.length_b   1.000
_cell.length_c   1.000
_cell.angle_alpha   90.00
_cell.angle_beta   90.00
_cell.angle_gamma   90.00
#
_symmetry.space_group_name_H-M   'P 1'
#
loop_
_entity.id
_entity.type
_entity.pdbx_description
1 polymer ?
#
loop_
_entity_poly.entity_id
_entity_poly.type
_entity_poly.pdbx_seq_one_letter_code
_entity_poly.pdbx_strand_id
1 'polypeptide(L)'
;MKTPPGACSRRVSRVAAGLVLVLCGALPLLAAQLRLELKLIWATDDEKYAKHERVDPATTEKLRKIFKWKHYFVINTVRGVVPNRGTNSFKMSDKCTIEIAEQPGTRIEVKLIGEGKPVVKATKDLASGEWVTIGGDDKDGTGWFVLIKQLDDKAGR
;
A
#
# COMPACT_ATOMS: atom_id res chain seq x y z
N MET A 1 60.88 72.22 3.58
CA MET A 1 60.03 73.05 2.69
C MET A 1 59.35 72.10 1.72
N LYS A 2 58.05 71.99 1.51
CA LYS A 2 56.84 72.69 1.96
C LYS A 2 55.67 71.72 1.65
N THR A 3 54.77 71.48 2.59
CA THR A 3 53.43 70.87 2.39
C THR A 3 52.40 71.83 3.02
N PRO A 4 51.07 71.66 2.87
CA PRO A 4 50.19 71.26 1.74
C PRO A 4 49.14 72.43 1.56
N PRO A 5 47.80 72.31 1.28
CA PRO A 5 46.92 71.19 0.90
C PRO A 5 45.84 71.51 -0.17
N GLY A 6 45.15 70.46 -0.62
CA GLY A 6 43.87 70.56 -1.32
C GLY A 6 43.12 69.24 -1.22
N ALA A 7 42.30 69.09 -0.17
CA ALA A 7 41.47 67.92 0.08
C ALA A 7 40.27 67.86 -0.87
N CYS A 8 39.89 66.67 -1.32
CA CYS A 8 38.50 66.38 -1.65
C CYS A 8 38.17 64.95 -1.21
N SER A 9 37.14 64.84 -0.38
CA SER A 9 36.64 63.63 0.29
C SER A 9 35.38 63.12 -0.42
N ARG A 10 35.06 61.83 -0.20
CA ARG A 10 33.81 61.06 -0.47
C ARG A 10 33.95 60.08 -1.64
N ARG A 11 33.50 58.82 -1.61
CA ARG A 11 32.68 57.96 -0.71
C ARG A 11 32.84 56.51 -1.25
N VAL A 12 33.07 55.48 -0.42
CA VAL A 12 32.11 54.43 0.04
C VAL A 12 32.10 53.10 -0.76
N SER A 13 32.21 51.99 0.02
CA SER A 13 31.74 50.59 -0.15
C SER A 13 32.28 49.71 -1.29
N ARG A 14 33.00 48.61 -1.00
CA ARG A 14 32.60 47.25 -0.52
C ARG A 14 31.86 46.41 -1.58
N VAL A 15 32.31 45.14 -1.76
CA VAL A 15 31.54 43.87 -1.96
C VAL A 15 32.58 42.82 -2.40
N ALA A 16 33.14 42.00 -1.50
CA ALA A 16 32.60 40.79 -0.84
C ALA A 16 32.83 39.49 -1.65
N ALA A 17 33.53 38.56 -1.00
CA ALA A 17 33.96 37.26 -1.50
C ALA A 17 32.78 36.30 -1.76
N GLY A 18 32.81 35.61 -2.90
CA GLY A 18 31.84 34.58 -3.25
C GLY A 18 32.22 33.22 -2.67
N LEU A 19 31.55 32.83 -1.58
CA LEU A 19 31.54 31.46 -1.04
C LEU A 19 30.55 30.63 -1.87
N VAL A 20 31.04 29.70 -2.68
CA VAL A 20 30.20 28.72 -3.40
C VAL A 20 29.70 27.68 -2.41
N LEU A 21 28.46 27.86 -1.94
CA LEU A 21 27.77 26.89 -1.10
C LEU A 21 27.23 25.76 -2.01
N VAL A 22 27.88 24.60 -1.98
CA VAL A 22 27.37 23.39 -2.63
C VAL A 22 26.13 22.91 -1.86
N LEU A 23 24.96 23.30 -2.34
CA LEU A 23 23.66 22.74 -1.95
C LEU A 23 23.61 21.29 -2.46
N CYS A 24 24.13 20.36 -1.68
CA CYS A 24 23.83 18.94 -1.84
C CYS A 24 22.35 18.76 -1.45
N GLY A 25 21.47 18.86 -2.43
CA GLY A 25 20.05 18.61 -2.25
C GLY A 25 19.84 17.19 -1.75
N ALA A 26 19.50 17.05 -0.47
CA ALA A 26 18.91 15.82 0.04
C ALA A 26 17.59 15.62 -0.71
N LEU A 27 17.61 14.83 -1.77
CA LEU A 27 16.38 14.31 -2.37
C LEU A 27 15.66 13.58 -1.23
N PRO A 28 14.43 13.99 -0.85
CA PRO A 28 13.64 13.15 0.02
C PRO A 28 13.45 11.84 -0.73
N LEU A 29 14.05 10.77 -0.21
CA LEU A 29 13.76 9.42 -0.63
C LEU A 29 12.27 9.26 -0.30
N LEU A 30 11.42 9.52 -1.30
CA LEU A 30 9.98 9.48 -1.13
C LEU A 30 9.67 8.04 -0.78
N ALA A 31 9.42 7.82 0.50
CA ALA A 31 8.99 6.57 1.04
C ALA A 31 7.81 6.06 0.18
N ALA A 32 8.05 5.03 -0.63
CA ALA A 32 7.04 4.49 -1.53
C ALA A 32 5.88 3.98 -0.68
N GLN A 33 4.68 4.48 -0.96
CA GLN A 33 3.48 4.06 -0.25
C GLN A 33 3.00 2.73 -0.86
N LEU A 34 2.55 1.80 -0.02
CA LEU A 34 2.13 0.49 -0.49
C LEU A 34 0.70 0.58 -1.06
N ARG A 35 0.59 0.57 -2.40
CA ARG A 35 -0.68 0.55 -3.11
C ARG A 35 -1.23 -0.87 -3.19
N LEU A 36 -2.47 -1.06 -2.74
CA LEU A 36 -3.10 -2.37 -2.64
C LEU A 36 -4.44 -2.41 -3.36
N GLU A 37 -4.72 -3.56 -3.97
CA GLU A 37 -6.06 -3.98 -4.35
C GLU A 37 -6.47 -5.15 -3.46
N LEU A 38 -7.60 -5.00 -2.77
CA LEU A 38 -8.18 -5.99 -1.89
C LEU A 38 -9.49 -6.50 -2.50
N LYS A 39 -9.65 -7.81 -2.61
CA LYS A 39 -10.89 -8.44 -3.08
C LYS A 39 -11.46 -9.34 -2.00
N LEU A 40 -12.69 -9.06 -1.58
CA LEU A 40 -13.46 -10.00 -0.76
C LEU A 40 -14.04 -11.06 -1.68
N ILE A 41 -13.64 -12.31 -1.45
CA ILE A 41 -14.04 -13.46 -2.26
C ILE A 41 -14.90 -14.38 -1.41
N TRP A 42 -16.02 -14.79 -2.01
CA TRP A 42 -16.87 -15.86 -1.49
C TRP A 42 -16.59 -17.14 -2.25
N ALA A 43 -16.38 -18.23 -1.53
CA ALA A 43 -16.07 -19.54 -2.06
C ALA A 43 -17.13 -20.56 -1.66
N THR A 44 -17.59 -21.35 -2.61
CA THR A 44 -18.66 -22.33 -2.41
C THR A 44 -18.61 -23.40 -3.50
N ASP A 45 -19.20 -24.56 -3.24
CA ASP A 45 -19.45 -25.59 -4.25
C ASP A 45 -20.80 -25.41 -4.97
N ASP A 46 -21.62 -24.47 -4.49
CA ASP A 46 -22.94 -24.17 -5.06
C ASP A 46 -22.88 -23.01 -6.06
N GLU A 47 -23.79 -23.02 -7.04
CA GLU A 47 -23.91 -21.91 -8.01
C GLU A 47 -24.80 -20.76 -7.51
N LYS A 48 -25.22 -20.80 -6.24
CA LYS A 48 -26.15 -19.84 -5.62
C LYS A 48 -25.69 -18.38 -5.72
N TYR A 49 -24.39 -18.14 -5.90
CA TYR A 49 -23.77 -16.83 -5.97
C TYR A 49 -23.37 -16.41 -7.40
N ALA A 50 -23.87 -17.11 -8.44
CA ALA A 50 -23.59 -16.80 -9.84
C ALA A 50 -24.00 -15.39 -10.30
N LYS A 51 -24.78 -14.66 -9.49
CA LYS A 51 -25.10 -13.24 -9.70
C LYS A 51 -23.89 -12.31 -9.50
N HIS A 52 -22.85 -12.76 -8.81
CA HIS A 52 -21.62 -12.01 -8.59
C HIS A 52 -20.59 -12.31 -9.68
N GLU A 53 -19.68 -11.36 -9.88
CA GLU A 53 -18.57 -11.53 -10.80
C GLU A 53 -17.72 -12.74 -10.37
N ARG A 54 -17.43 -13.63 -11.32
CA ARG A 54 -16.53 -14.75 -11.08
C ARG A 54 -15.10 -14.24 -11.02
N VAL A 55 -14.31 -14.81 -10.11
CA VAL A 55 -12.87 -14.59 -10.12
C VAL A 55 -12.30 -15.05 -11.46
N ASP A 56 -11.28 -14.35 -11.97
CA ASP A 56 -10.67 -14.69 -13.25
C ASP A 56 -10.16 -16.14 -13.27
N PRO A 57 -10.12 -16.80 -14.45
CA PRO A 57 -9.77 -18.22 -14.53
C PRO A 57 -8.37 -18.54 -13.94
N ALA A 58 -7.37 -17.69 -14.20
CA ALA A 58 -6.01 -17.91 -13.74
C ALA A 58 -5.89 -17.83 -12.21
N THR A 59 -6.56 -16.86 -11.59
CA THR A 59 -6.64 -16.77 -10.12
C THR A 59 -7.46 -17.92 -9.54
N THR A 60 -8.57 -18.31 -10.19
CA THR A 60 -9.42 -19.43 -9.77
C THR A 60 -8.63 -20.75 -9.73
N GLU A 61 -7.82 -21.03 -10.74
CA GLU A 61 -6.96 -22.22 -10.76
C GLU A 61 -5.96 -22.26 -9.60
N LYS A 62 -5.36 -21.11 -9.28
CA LYS A 62 -4.46 -20.99 -8.12
C LYS A 62 -5.23 -21.18 -6.80
N LEU A 63 -6.42 -20.59 -6.68
CA LEU A 63 -7.25 -20.73 -5.48
C LEU A 63 -7.69 -22.18 -5.23
N ARG A 64 -8.02 -22.95 -6.28
CA ARG A 64 -8.36 -24.38 -6.18
C ARG A 64 -7.22 -25.27 -5.69
N LYS A 65 -5.97 -24.82 -5.81
CA LYS A 65 -4.81 -25.52 -5.25
C LYS A 65 -4.63 -25.26 -3.75
N ILE A 66 -5.21 -24.17 -3.25
CA ILE A 66 -5.09 -23.73 -1.86
C ILE A 66 -6.34 -24.10 -1.06
N PHE A 67 -7.51 -24.02 -1.69
CA PHE A 67 -8.82 -24.19 -1.08
C PHE A 67 -9.65 -25.27 -1.77
N LYS A 68 -10.59 -25.85 -1.01
CA LYS A 68 -11.41 -27.01 -1.44
C LYS A 68 -12.56 -26.68 -2.39
N TRP A 69 -12.95 -25.41 -2.54
CA TRP A 69 -14.18 -25.02 -3.23
C TRP A 69 -14.05 -25.00 -4.76
N LYS A 70 -15.18 -25.22 -5.45
CA LYS A 70 -15.28 -25.16 -6.91
C LYS A 70 -15.48 -23.73 -7.43
N HIS A 71 -16.31 -22.93 -6.79
CA HIS A 71 -16.69 -21.61 -7.30
C HIS A 71 -16.16 -20.50 -6.40
N TYR A 72 -15.69 -19.43 -7.03
CA TYR A 72 -15.13 -18.25 -6.36
C TYR A 72 -15.74 -17.00 -6.99
N PHE A 73 -16.29 -16.14 -6.15
CA PHE A 73 -17.04 -14.96 -6.56
C PHE A 73 -16.48 -13.72 -5.87
N VAL A 74 -16.27 -12.65 -6.62
CA VAL A 74 -15.85 -11.35 -6.08
C VAL A 74 -17.09 -10.65 -5.53
N ILE A 75 -17.11 -10.44 -4.23
CA ILE A 75 -18.20 -9.76 -3.52
C ILE A 75 -17.96 -8.25 -3.48
N ASN A 76 -16.72 -7.85 -3.21
CA ASN A 76 -16.34 -6.45 -3.16
C ASN A 76 -14.86 -6.30 -3.53
N THR A 77 -14.51 -5.18 -4.17
CA THR A 77 -13.13 -4.80 -4.47
C THR A 77 -12.87 -3.42 -3.89
N VAL A 78 -11.82 -3.31 -3.08
CA VAL A 78 -11.38 -2.05 -2.47
C VAL A 78 -9.95 -1.80 -2.92
N ARG A 79 -9.66 -0.57 -3.32
CA ARG A 79 -8.29 -0.11 -3.58
C ARG A 79 -7.90 0.92 -2.56
N GLY A 80 -6.64 0.90 -2.15
CA GLY A 80 -6.17 1.85 -1.16
C GLY A 80 -4.68 1.82 -0.99
N VAL A 81 -4.22 2.65 -0.07
CA VAL A 81 -2.79 2.87 0.14
C VAL A 81 -2.47 2.71 1.62
N VAL A 82 -1.44 1.94 1.93
CA VAL A 82 -0.88 1.86 3.27
C VAL A 82 0.34 2.79 3.31
N PRO A 83 0.39 3.77 4.22
CA PRO A 83 1.57 4.62 4.38
C PRO A 83 2.81 3.79 4.70
N ASN A 84 3.99 4.26 4.27
CA ASN A 84 5.25 3.59 4.63
C ASN A 84 5.42 3.50 6.15
N ARG A 85 5.76 2.32 6.67
CA ARG A 85 5.82 2.00 8.11
C ARG A 85 4.55 2.36 8.87
N GLY A 86 3.42 2.43 8.16
CA GLY A 86 2.13 2.79 8.69
C GLY A 86 1.14 1.63 8.63
N THR A 87 -0.03 1.90 9.18
CA THR A 87 -1.17 0.98 9.17
C THR A 87 -2.35 1.67 8.52
N ASN A 88 -3.11 0.95 7.72
CA ASN A 88 -4.40 1.42 7.23
C ASN A 88 -5.48 0.33 7.41
N SER A 89 -6.74 0.75 7.48
CA SER A 89 -7.89 -0.12 7.66
C SER A 89 -8.84 0.01 6.48
N PHE A 90 -9.27 -1.12 5.92
CA PHE A 90 -10.15 -1.19 4.77
C PHE A 90 -11.45 -1.91 5.14
N LYS A 91 -12.58 -1.23 4.96
CA LYS A 91 -13.91 -1.85 5.13
C LYS A 91 -14.24 -2.67 3.88
N MET A 92 -14.28 -3.99 4.03
CA MET A 92 -14.60 -4.93 2.93
C MET A 92 -16.09 -5.22 2.84
N SER A 93 -16.79 -5.24 3.97
CA SER A 93 -18.26 -5.30 4.08
C SER A 93 -18.70 -4.73 5.42
N ASP A 94 -20.01 -4.69 5.71
CA ASP A 94 -20.51 -4.27 7.03
C ASP A 94 -20.04 -5.18 8.17
N LYS A 95 -19.67 -6.42 7.83
CA LYS A 95 -19.19 -7.42 8.78
C LYS A 95 -17.71 -7.75 8.64
N CYS A 96 -16.98 -7.12 7.74
CA CYS A 96 -15.59 -7.45 7.46
C CYS A 96 -14.74 -6.20 7.30
N THR A 97 -13.73 -6.08 8.15
CA THR A 97 -12.70 -5.04 8.08
C THR A 97 -11.34 -5.69 8.10
N ILE A 98 -10.41 -5.16 7.31
CA ILE A 98 -9.04 -5.65 7.26
C ILE A 98 -8.07 -4.51 7.57
N GLU A 99 -7.27 -4.69 8.61
CA GLU A 99 -6.18 -3.79 8.99
C GLU A 99 -4.88 -4.35 8.42
N ILE A 100 -4.14 -3.51 7.70
CA ILE A 100 -2.86 -3.87 7.08
C ILE A 100 -1.79 -2.89 7.56
N ALA A 101 -0.74 -3.41 8.17
CA ALA A 101 0.45 -2.67 8.54
C ALA A 101 1.62 -3.07 7.64
N GLU A 102 2.32 -2.09 7.09
CA GLU A 102 3.58 -2.33 6.38
C GLU A 102 4.65 -2.81 7.37
N GLN A 103 5.45 -3.77 6.94
CA GLN A 103 6.56 -4.32 7.71
C GLN A 103 7.85 -4.23 6.87
N PRO A 104 9.03 -4.19 7.50
CA PRO A 104 10.29 -4.10 6.76
C PRO A 104 10.44 -5.18 5.69
N GLY A 105 10.85 -4.76 4.49
CA GLY A 105 11.03 -5.64 3.34
C GLY A 105 9.75 -5.75 2.50
N THR A 106 9.44 -6.95 2.03
CA THR A 106 8.23 -7.23 1.25
C THR A 106 7.14 -7.83 2.14
N ARG A 107 7.02 -7.37 3.39
CA ARG A 107 6.13 -7.99 4.39
C ARG A 107 4.99 -7.08 4.77
N ILE A 108 3.87 -7.70 5.08
CA ILE A 108 2.72 -7.03 5.67
C ILE A 108 2.24 -7.81 6.89
N GLU A 109 1.87 -7.11 7.95
CA GLU A 109 1.05 -7.67 9.02
C GLU A 109 -0.41 -7.38 8.69
N VAL A 110 -1.24 -8.42 8.71
CA VAL A 110 -2.65 -8.33 8.40
C VAL A 110 -3.47 -8.81 9.58
N LYS A 111 -4.48 -8.02 9.93
CA LYS A 111 -5.49 -8.38 10.93
C LYS A 111 -6.87 -8.31 10.30
N LEU A 112 -7.50 -9.46 10.21
CA LEU A 112 -8.84 -9.62 9.67
C LEU A 112 -9.85 -9.58 10.81
N ILE A 113 -10.84 -8.69 10.71
CA ILE A 113 -11.88 -8.49 11.71
C ILE A 113 -13.22 -8.86 11.07
N GLY A 114 -13.87 -9.88 11.62
CA GLY A 114 -15.16 -10.41 11.20
C GLY A 114 -16.19 -10.21 12.31
N GLU A 115 -17.34 -9.62 11.99
CA GLU A 115 -18.42 -9.33 12.95
C GLU A 115 -17.93 -8.58 14.21
N GLY A 116 -16.96 -7.67 14.02
CA GLY A 116 -16.35 -6.88 15.10
C GLY A 116 -15.32 -7.63 15.95
N LYS A 117 -15.02 -8.90 15.66
CA LYS A 117 -14.03 -9.72 16.37
C LYS A 117 -12.82 -10.00 15.49
N PRO A 118 -11.59 -9.96 16.03
CA PRO A 118 -10.41 -10.43 15.29
C PRO A 118 -10.55 -11.92 14.94
N VAL A 119 -10.50 -12.24 13.65
CA VAL A 119 -10.57 -13.62 13.12
C VAL A 119 -9.17 -14.16 12.90
N VAL A 120 -8.31 -13.35 12.26
CA VAL A 120 -6.94 -13.74 11.92
C VAL A 120 -6.00 -12.58 12.18
N LYS A 121 -4.82 -12.87 12.71
CA LYS A 121 -3.65 -11.99 12.68
C LYS A 121 -2.47 -12.76 12.10
N ALA A 122 -1.89 -12.29 10.99
CA ALA A 122 -0.82 -12.99 10.31
C ALA A 122 0.14 -12.03 9.60
N THR A 123 1.42 -12.39 9.57
CA THR A 123 2.42 -11.74 8.72
C THR A 123 2.56 -12.52 7.43
N LYS A 124 2.56 -11.82 6.29
CA LYS A 124 2.71 -12.41 4.96
C LYS A 124 3.77 -11.67 4.16
N ASP A 125 4.53 -12.41 3.36
CA ASP A 125 5.32 -11.82 2.29
C ASP A 125 4.39 -11.48 1.13
N LEU A 126 4.43 -10.24 0.65
CA LEU A 126 3.69 -9.72 -0.48
C LEU A 126 4.67 -8.97 -1.38
N ALA A 127 5.10 -9.63 -2.47
CA ALA A 127 5.93 -9.00 -3.48
C ALA A 127 5.07 -8.24 -4.51
N SER A 128 5.71 -7.31 -5.22
CA SER A 128 5.06 -6.50 -6.26
C SER A 128 4.45 -7.37 -7.35
N GLY A 129 3.19 -7.12 -7.69
CA GLY A 129 2.44 -7.93 -8.67
C GLY A 129 1.94 -9.29 -8.16
N GLU A 130 2.41 -9.75 -7.00
CA GLU A 130 1.91 -10.95 -6.34
C GLU A 130 0.69 -10.66 -5.47
N TRP A 131 0.04 -11.73 -5.02
CA TRP A 131 -1.09 -11.66 -4.11
C TRP A 131 -1.03 -12.73 -3.04
N VAL A 132 -1.61 -12.41 -1.89
CA VAL A 132 -1.80 -13.33 -0.77
C VAL A 132 -3.27 -13.39 -0.37
N THR A 133 -3.68 -14.47 0.27
CA THR A 133 -5.04 -14.62 0.80
C THR A 133 -5.02 -14.70 2.32
N ILE A 134 -5.96 -14.00 2.95
CA ILE A 134 -6.25 -14.12 4.38
C ILE A 134 -7.65 -14.72 4.53
N GLY A 135 -7.68 -15.95 5.04
CA GLY A 135 -8.89 -16.72 5.26
C GLY A 135 -9.76 -16.12 6.37
N GLY A 136 -11.05 -16.03 6.10
CA GLY A 136 -12.07 -15.91 7.12
C GLY A 136 -12.49 -17.27 7.66
N ASP A 137 -13.69 -17.33 8.20
CA ASP A 137 -14.32 -18.55 8.71
C ASP A 137 -14.92 -19.38 7.56
N ASP A 138 -14.97 -20.72 7.71
CA ASP A 138 -15.70 -21.61 6.80
C ASP A 138 -16.91 -22.25 7.50
N LYS A 139 -18.11 -21.96 7.00
CA LYS A 139 -19.38 -22.45 7.55
C LYS A 139 -20.32 -22.88 6.45
N ASP A 140 -21.10 -23.92 6.74
CA ASP A 140 -22.19 -24.41 5.87
C ASP A 140 -21.73 -24.72 4.44
N GLY A 141 -20.52 -25.30 4.29
CA GLY A 141 -19.95 -25.62 2.98
C GLY A 141 -19.47 -24.40 2.17
N THR A 142 -19.51 -23.20 2.75
CA THR A 142 -19.01 -21.96 2.17
C THR A 142 -17.83 -21.41 2.94
N GLY A 143 -17.01 -20.61 2.28
CA GLY A 143 -15.90 -19.89 2.90
C GLY A 143 -15.79 -18.49 2.33
N TRP A 144 -15.12 -17.62 3.06
CA TRP A 144 -14.79 -16.29 2.57
C TRP A 144 -13.35 -15.95 2.91
N PHE A 145 -12.73 -15.13 2.08
CA PHE A 145 -11.36 -14.67 2.30
C PHE A 145 -11.11 -13.35 1.57
N VAL A 146 -10.07 -12.65 1.98
CA VAL A 146 -9.60 -11.45 1.30
C VAL A 146 -8.34 -11.79 0.52
N LEU A 147 -8.37 -11.55 -0.79
CA LEU A 147 -7.18 -11.54 -1.64
C LEU A 147 -6.58 -10.14 -1.63
N ILE A 148 -5.30 -10.04 -1.28
CA ILE A 148 -4.56 -8.79 -1.16
C ILE A 148 -3.48 -8.82 -2.23
N LYS A 149 -3.55 -7.89 -3.19
CA LYS A 149 -2.60 -7.75 -4.28
C LYS A 149 -1.86 -6.42 -4.17
N GLN A 150 -0.54 -6.46 -4.29
CA GLN A 150 0.23 -5.23 -4.43
C GLN A 150 0.12 -4.71 -5.87
N LEU A 151 -0.23 -3.43 -6.01
CA LEU A 151 -0.25 -2.75 -7.30
C LEU A 151 1.12 -2.12 -7.55
N ASP A 152 1.70 -2.38 -8.72
CA ASP A 152 2.95 -1.75 -9.12
C ASP A 152 2.75 -0.25 -9.33
N ASP A 153 3.73 0.56 -8.91
CA ASP A 153 3.74 2.01 -9.17
C ASP A 153 3.77 2.37 -10.66
N LYS A 154 3.99 1.40 -11.56
CA LYS A 154 3.93 1.60 -13.00
C LYS A 154 2.52 1.68 -13.59
N ALA A 155 1.46 1.42 -12.82
CA ALA A 155 0.08 1.52 -13.32
C ALA A 155 -0.46 2.97 -13.43
N GLY A 156 0.40 3.98 -13.27
CA GLY A 156 0.03 5.40 -13.33
C GLY A 156 0.96 6.28 -14.16
N ARG A 157 1.66 5.72 -15.16
CA ARG A 157 2.38 6.52 -16.17
C ARG A 157 1.75 6.33 -17.55
#